data_AF-A0A961U1U1-F1
#
_entry.id   AF-A0A961U1U1-F1
#
_cell.length_a   1.000
_cell.length_b   1.000
_cell.length_c   1.000
_cell.angle_alpha   90.00
_cell.angle_beta   90.00
_cell.angle_gamma   90.00
#
_symmetry.space_group_name_H-M   'P 1'
#
loop_
_entity.id
_entity.type
_entity.pdbx_description
1 polymer ?
#
loop_
_entity_poly.entity_id
_entity_poly.type
_entity_poly.pdbx_seq_one_letter_code
_entity_poly.pdbx_strand_id
1 'polypeptide(L)'
;MSSYALAVDIGGTFTDVVLRDSTGRCWVDKTLTTHGDLLEGFFKAVDLAIGRAGATPAEVDDIVVHATTVVTNALIERKGPPTGLLVTEGFRDVLYIRDEHRYDMYDPLIEFPEPLVPREWTFGVHERALADGSIETPVDEAQIVAVAGRLKAAGIRSVAICFLNAYNQPANEQRTRE
;
A
#
# COMPACT_ATOMS: atom_id res chain seq x y z
N MET A 1 18.70 3.17 -34.61
CA MET A 1 17.43 2.55 -34.24
C MET A 1 16.72 3.55 -33.35
N SER A 2 15.43 3.80 -33.55
CA SER A 2 14.69 4.67 -32.64
C SER A 2 14.42 3.86 -31.38
N SER A 3 15.03 4.28 -30.28
CA SER A 3 14.75 3.74 -28.95
C SER A 3 13.47 4.40 -28.41
N TYR A 4 12.62 3.64 -27.72
CA TYR A 4 11.34 4.14 -27.20
C TYR A 4 11.24 4.01 -25.68
N ALA A 5 10.83 5.11 -25.04
CA ALA A 5 10.42 5.18 -23.64
C ALA A 5 8.89 5.19 -23.54
N LEU A 6 8.34 4.58 -22.50
CA LEU A 6 6.91 4.42 -22.27
C LEU A 6 6.52 4.96 -20.90
N ALA A 7 5.42 5.69 -20.82
CA ALA A 7 4.78 6.06 -19.57
C ALA A 7 3.30 5.70 -19.62
N VAL A 8 2.79 5.06 -18.56
CA VAL A 8 1.38 4.72 -18.40
C VAL A 8 0.89 5.23 -17.05
N ASP A 9 -0.25 5.89 -17.02
CA ASP A 9 -0.94 6.29 -15.79
C ASP A 9 -2.34 5.67 -15.73
N ILE A 10 -2.55 4.76 -14.78
CA ILE A 10 -3.84 4.15 -14.54
C ILE A 10 -4.63 5.01 -13.55
N GLY A 11 -5.56 5.80 -14.09
CA GLY A 11 -6.52 6.59 -13.35
C GLY A 11 -7.77 5.80 -12.93
N GLY A 12 -8.67 6.46 -12.18
CA GLY A 12 -9.98 5.89 -11.82
C GLY A 12 -11.01 5.91 -12.96
N THR A 13 -10.80 6.66 -14.03
CA THR A 13 -11.73 6.69 -15.18
C THR A 13 -11.03 6.28 -16.47
N PHE A 14 -9.81 6.78 -16.66
CA PHE A 14 -9.02 6.54 -17.85
C PHE A 14 -7.64 5.99 -17.49
N THR A 15 -7.10 5.20 -18.40
CA THR A 15 -5.68 4.85 -18.48
C THR A 15 -5.07 5.67 -19.61
N ASP A 16 -4.12 6.53 -19.23
CA ASP A 16 -3.36 7.40 -20.12
C ASP A 16 -2.03 6.74 -20.48
N VAL A 17 -1.58 6.90 -21.73
CA VAL A 17 -0.30 6.36 -22.20
C VAL A 17 0.46 7.37 -23.05
N VAL A 18 1.78 7.42 -22.88
CA VAL A 18 2.70 8.20 -23.69
C VAL A 18 3.87 7.31 -24.11
N LEU A 19 4.05 7.16 -25.41
CA LEU A 19 5.26 6.58 -26.01
C LEU A 19 6.12 7.71 -26.57
N ARG A 20 7.41 7.73 -26.28
CA ARG A 20 8.35 8.75 -26.76
C ARG A 20 9.56 8.10 -27.42
N ASP A 21 9.94 8.55 -28.62
CA ASP A 21 11.16 8.09 -29.28
C ASP A 21 12.40 8.89 -28.89
N SER A 22 13.58 8.43 -29.34
CA SER A 22 14.87 9.10 -29.13
C SER A 22 14.99 10.50 -29.77
N THR A 23 14.07 10.88 -30.68
CA THR A 23 14.02 12.23 -31.27
C THR A 23 13.18 13.20 -30.44
N GLY A 24 12.46 12.69 -29.43
CA GLY A 24 11.52 13.44 -28.61
C GLY A 24 10.10 13.49 -29.18
N ARG A 25 9.81 12.75 -30.27
CA ARG A 25 8.44 12.63 -30.79
C ARG A 25 7.62 11.76 -29.84
N CYS A 26 6.39 12.20 -29.58
CA CYS A 26 5.47 11.49 -28.70
C CYS A 26 4.23 10.98 -29.43
N TRP A 27 3.75 9.81 -29.01
CA TRP A 27 2.43 9.27 -29.33
C TRP A 27 1.67 9.11 -28.02
N VAL A 28 0.48 9.69 -27.97
CA VAL A 28 -0.37 9.70 -26.78
C VAL A 28 -1.68 9.03 -27.12
N ASP A 29 -2.20 8.23 -26.20
CA ASP A 29 -3.55 7.69 -26.28
C ASP A 29 -4.19 7.57 -24.89
N LYS A 30 -5.49 7.29 -24.89
CA LYS A 30 -6.34 7.20 -23.71
C LYS A 30 -7.39 6.11 -23.93
N THR A 31 -7.52 5.22 -22.94
CA THR A 31 -8.61 4.23 -22.88
C THR A 31 -9.35 4.35 -21.55
N LEU A 32 -10.57 3.83 -21.48
CA LEU A 32 -11.26 3.63 -20.20
C LEU A 32 -10.47 2.65 -19.32
N THR A 33 -10.43 2.91 -18.00
CA THR A 33 -9.82 2.02 -17.02
C THR A 33 -10.63 0.73 -16.87
N THR A 34 -9.98 -0.41 -17.05
CA THR A 34 -10.58 -1.73 -16.82
C THR A 34 -10.47 -2.10 -15.34
N HIS A 35 -11.43 -1.67 -14.52
CA HIS A 35 -11.38 -1.82 -13.06
C HIS A 35 -11.30 -3.28 -12.57
N GLY A 36 -11.89 -4.22 -13.32
CA GLY A 36 -11.86 -5.66 -13.00
C GLY A 36 -10.54 -6.34 -13.39
N ASP A 37 -9.76 -5.73 -14.27
CA ASP A 37 -8.47 -6.22 -14.74
C ASP A 37 -7.60 -5.04 -15.20
N LEU A 38 -6.84 -4.47 -14.26
CA LEU A 38 -6.00 -3.30 -14.53
C LEU A 38 -4.88 -3.61 -15.53
N LEU A 39 -4.45 -4.88 -15.63
CA LEU A 39 -3.43 -5.29 -16.59
C LEU A 39 -3.99 -5.28 -18.02
N GLU A 40 -5.23 -5.74 -18.21
CA GLU A 40 -5.92 -5.61 -19.50
C GLU A 40 -5.98 -4.15 -19.94
N GLY A 41 -6.41 -3.24 -19.05
CA GLY A 41 -6.48 -1.81 -19.33
C GLY A 41 -5.11 -1.21 -19.66
N PHE A 42 -4.07 -1.62 -18.94
CA PHE A 42 -2.68 -1.23 -19.19
C PHE A 42 -2.22 -1.65 -20.59
N PHE A 43 -2.30 -2.93 -20.93
CA PHE A 43 -1.81 -3.43 -22.21
C PHE A 43 -2.60 -2.87 -23.39
N LYS A 44 -3.92 -2.70 -23.23
CA LYS A 44 -4.75 -2.01 -24.23
C LYS A 44 -4.26 -0.60 -24.52
N ALA A 45 -3.90 0.17 -23.49
CA ALA A 45 -3.34 1.51 -23.69
C ALA A 45 -1.99 1.43 -24.43
N VAL A 46 -1.10 0.54 -24.00
CA VAL A 46 0.21 0.35 -24.63
C VAL A 46 0.10 -0.02 -26.12
N ASP A 47 -0.77 -0.97 -26.47
CA ASP A 47 -0.99 -1.41 -27.85
C ASP A 47 -1.48 -0.26 -28.74
N LEU A 48 -2.33 0.63 -28.22
CA LEU A 48 -2.80 1.82 -28.93
C LEU A 48 -1.65 2.80 -29.26
N ALA A 49 -0.79 3.10 -28.28
CA ALA A 49 0.33 4.02 -28.49
C ALA A 49 1.39 3.44 -29.44
N ILE A 50 1.75 2.17 -29.27
CA ILE A 50 2.70 1.44 -30.13
C ILE A 50 2.16 1.34 -31.57
N GLY A 51 0.89 0.98 -31.73
CA GLY A 51 0.23 0.90 -33.04
C GLY A 51 0.23 2.23 -33.79
N ARG A 52 0.01 3.35 -33.09
CA ARG A 52 0.10 4.70 -33.69
C ARG A 52 1.51 5.10 -34.11
N ALA A 53 2.53 4.58 -33.42
CA ALA A 53 3.93 4.78 -33.80
C ALA A 53 4.35 3.90 -34.98
N GLY A 54 3.57 2.87 -35.33
CA GLY A 54 3.99 1.84 -36.27
C GLY A 54 5.18 1.03 -35.75
N ALA A 55 5.36 1.02 -34.42
CA ALA A 55 6.43 0.31 -33.73
C ALA A 55 5.93 -1.07 -33.28
N THR A 56 6.83 -1.83 -32.65
CA THR A 56 6.57 -3.11 -32.01
C THR A 56 6.92 -3.03 -30.52
N PRO A 57 6.32 -3.88 -29.66
CA PRO A 57 6.67 -3.91 -28.24
C PRO A 57 8.16 -4.15 -27.97
N ALA A 58 8.85 -4.88 -28.86
CA ALA A 58 10.29 -5.13 -28.74
C ALA A 58 11.17 -3.89 -28.94
N GLU A 59 10.62 -2.81 -29.52
CA GLU A 59 11.33 -1.54 -29.70
C GLU A 59 11.20 -0.60 -28.50
N VAL A 60 10.35 -0.94 -27.50
CA VAL A 60 10.34 -0.27 -26.20
C VAL A 60 11.49 -0.80 -25.36
N ASP A 61 12.68 -0.24 -25.60
CA ASP A 61 13.96 -0.70 -25.06
C ASP A 61 14.62 0.30 -24.07
N ASP A 62 13.95 1.43 -23.79
CA ASP A 62 14.36 2.42 -22.80
C ASP A 62 13.49 2.31 -21.52
N ILE A 63 13.31 3.41 -20.79
CA ILE A 63 12.55 3.46 -19.55
C ILE A 63 11.05 3.22 -19.76
N VAL A 64 10.48 2.42 -18.85
CA VAL A 64 9.03 2.27 -18.67
C VAL A 64 8.64 2.83 -17.30
N VAL A 65 7.74 3.81 -17.29
CA VAL A 65 7.19 4.43 -16.09
C VAL A 65 5.73 4.03 -15.95
N HIS A 66 5.37 3.50 -14.79
CA HIS A 66 3.98 3.19 -14.45
C HIS A 66 3.55 4.01 -13.23
N ALA A 67 2.50 4.79 -13.40
CA ALA A 67 1.82 5.53 -12.36
C ALA A 67 0.39 5.02 -12.20
N THR A 68 -0.18 5.16 -11.01
CA THR A 68 -1.58 4.85 -10.78
C THR A 68 -2.14 5.62 -9.59
N THR A 69 -3.42 5.97 -9.69
CA THR A 69 -4.20 6.55 -8.57
C THR A 69 -5.07 5.52 -7.86
N VAL A 70 -5.06 4.25 -8.30
CA VAL A 70 -5.92 3.19 -7.75
C VAL A 70 -5.69 2.98 -6.25
N VAL A 71 -4.43 3.00 -5.80
CA VAL A 71 -4.07 2.83 -4.38
C VAL A 71 -4.61 3.98 -3.53
N THR A 72 -4.39 5.22 -3.97
CA THR A 72 -4.84 6.42 -3.26
C THR A 72 -6.37 6.46 -3.17
N ASN A 73 -7.07 6.13 -4.27
CA ASN A 73 -8.53 6.06 -4.26
C ASN A 73 -9.05 4.96 -3.34
N ALA A 74 -8.43 3.78 -3.34
CA ALA A 74 -8.80 2.70 -2.41
C ALA A 74 -8.65 3.12 -0.94
N LEU A 75 -7.64 3.93 -0.62
CA LEU A 75 -7.42 4.49 0.72
C LEU A 75 -8.49 5.53 1.09
N ILE A 76 -8.73 6.50 0.20
CA ILE A 76 -9.72 7.57 0.41
C ILE A 76 -11.13 6.99 0.56
N GLU A 77 -11.49 6.04 -0.30
CA GLU A 77 -12.80 5.39 -0.33
C GLU A 77 -12.93 4.23 0.67
N ARG A 78 -11.85 3.91 1.40
CA ARG A 78 -11.78 2.78 2.35
C ARG A 78 -12.20 1.43 1.75
N LYS A 79 -11.82 1.18 0.49
CA LYS A 79 -12.14 -0.06 -0.25
C LYS A 79 -11.10 -1.18 -0.07
N GLY A 80 -10.25 -1.09 0.95
CA GLY A 80 -9.28 -2.14 1.29
C GLY A 80 -9.91 -3.38 1.94
N PRO A 81 -9.22 -4.52 1.94
CA PRO A 81 -9.67 -5.68 2.71
C PRO A 81 -9.66 -5.35 4.21
N PRO A 82 -10.52 -6.00 5.01
CA PRO A 82 -10.44 -5.90 6.48
C PRO A 82 -9.06 -6.34 6.98
N THR A 83 -8.45 -5.49 7.81
CA THR A 83 -7.08 -5.63 8.29
C THR A 83 -7.03 -5.60 9.81
N GLY A 84 -6.25 -6.49 10.41
CA GLY A 84 -5.91 -6.47 11.83
C GLY A 84 -4.56 -5.81 12.06
N LEU A 85 -4.34 -5.27 13.25
CA LEU A 85 -3.07 -4.65 13.64
C LEU A 85 -2.57 -5.26 14.95
N LEU A 86 -1.34 -5.74 14.96
CA LEU A 86 -0.64 -6.23 16.15
C LEU A 86 0.41 -5.18 16.52
N VAL A 87 0.37 -4.73 17.77
CA VAL A 87 1.30 -3.75 18.33
C VAL A 87 1.78 -4.25 19.67
N THR A 88 2.88 -3.67 20.15
CA THR A 88 3.37 -3.92 21.51
C THR A 88 2.31 -3.63 22.55
N GLU A 89 2.23 -4.46 23.59
CA GLU A 89 1.31 -4.28 24.70
C GLU A 89 1.41 -2.86 25.27
N GLY A 90 0.25 -2.27 25.54
CA GLY A 90 0.12 -0.86 25.93
C GLY A 90 0.00 0.13 24.76
N PHE A 91 0.26 -0.27 23.52
CA PHE A 91 0.21 0.61 22.33
C PHE A 91 -1.03 0.43 21.46
N ARG A 92 -2.06 -0.28 21.95
CA ARG A 92 -3.29 -0.58 21.21
C ARG A 92 -3.99 0.66 20.64
N ASP A 93 -3.86 1.79 21.31
CA ASP A 93 -4.54 3.04 20.96
C ASP A 93 -3.70 3.98 20.10
N VAL A 94 -2.54 3.53 19.59
CA VAL A 94 -1.59 4.36 18.82
C VAL A 94 -2.24 5.07 17.62
N LEU A 95 -3.14 4.42 16.89
CA LEU A 95 -3.80 5.06 15.73
C LEU A 95 -4.84 6.11 16.12
N TYR A 96 -5.40 6.03 17.33
CA TYR A 96 -6.36 7.01 17.85
C TYR A 96 -5.63 8.19 18.50
N ILE A 97 -4.53 7.91 19.21
CA ILE A 97 -3.67 8.92 19.84
C ILE A 97 -2.95 9.75 18.77
N ARG A 98 -2.49 9.10 17.68
CA ARG A 98 -1.73 9.73 16.59
C ARG A 98 -0.43 10.37 17.10
N ASP A 99 0.08 11.38 16.40
CA ASP A 99 1.36 12.05 16.66
C ASP A 99 1.19 13.55 16.95
N GLU A 100 0.09 13.92 17.62
CA GLU A 100 -0.29 15.31 17.96
C GLU A 100 -0.47 16.27 16.76
N HIS A 101 -0.20 15.84 15.52
CA HIS A 101 -0.42 16.66 14.33
C HIS A 101 -1.91 16.97 14.13
N ARG A 102 -2.21 18.26 13.99
CA ARG A 102 -3.54 18.80 13.64
C ARG A 102 -3.49 19.40 12.24
N TYR A 103 -4.42 19.02 11.37
CA TYR A 103 -4.54 19.61 10.04
C TYR A 103 -5.13 21.02 10.08
N ASP A 104 -5.91 21.33 11.12
CA ASP A 104 -6.32 22.68 11.49
C ASP A 104 -5.85 22.97 12.92
N MET A 105 -4.83 23.82 13.06
CA MET A 105 -4.20 24.10 14.35
C MET A 105 -5.07 24.97 15.26
N TYR A 106 -6.04 25.70 14.69
CA TYR A 106 -6.82 26.70 15.41
C TYR A 106 -8.24 26.26 15.72
N ASP A 107 -8.69 25.12 15.19
CA ASP A 107 -9.97 24.53 15.53
C ASP A 107 -9.85 23.63 16.79
N PRO A 108 -10.37 24.05 17.96
CA PRO A 108 -10.37 23.22 19.16
C PRO A 108 -11.38 22.06 19.11
N LEU A 109 -12.32 22.09 18.15
CA LEU A 109 -13.37 21.08 17.95
C LEU A 109 -13.08 20.16 16.77
N ILE A 110 -11.84 20.16 16.26
CA ILE A 110 -11.42 19.34 15.12
C ILE A 110 -11.79 17.86 15.30
N GLU A 111 -12.58 17.34 14.36
CA GLU A 111 -12.93 15.93 14.30
C GLU A 111 -12.02 15.19 13.33
N PHE A 112 -11.27 14.23 13.83
CA PHE A 112 -10.40 13.43 12.97
C PHE A 112 -11.14 12.23 12.38
N PRO A 113 -10.77 11.78 11.17
CA PRO A 113 -11.32 10.57 10.60
C PRO A 113 -10.96 9.34 11.45
N GLU A 114 -11.88 8.39 11.53
CA GLU A 114 -11.64 7.08 12.16
C GLU A 114 -10.40 6.40 11.58
N PRO A 115 -9.58 5.69 12.37
CA PRO A 115 -8.45 4.93 11.85
C PRO A 115 -8.84 3.93 10.74
N LEU A 116 -7.86 3.52 9.93
CA LEU A 116 -8.07 2.46 8.92
C LEU A 116 -8.29 1.10 9.57
N VAL A 117 -7.59 0.83 10.68
CA VAL A 117 -7.79 -0.34 11.52
C VAL A 117 -8.45 0.12 12.82
N PRO A 118 -9.72 -0.22 13.05
CA PRO A 118 -10.42 0.20 14.26
C PRO A 118 -9.88 -0.55 15.48
N ARG A 119 -10.08 0.04 16.66
CA ARG A 119 -9.52 -0.47 17.93
C ARG A 119 -9.87 -1.94 18.22
N GLU A 120 -11.06 -2.36 17.81
CA GLU A 120 -11.54 -3.75 17.94
C GLU A 120 -10.65 -4.78 17.21
N TRP A 121 -9.98 -4.38 16.13
CA TRP A 121 -9.05 -5.19 15.34
C TRP A 121 -7.58 -4.85 15.58
N THR A 122 -7.30 -3.98 16.55
CA THR A 122 -5.94 -3.73 17.06
C THR A 122 -5.70 -4.53 18.33
N PHE A 123 -4.59 -5.26 18.41
CA PHE A 123 -4.24 -6.14 19.52
C PHE A 123 -2.88 -5.74 20.08
N GLY A 124 -2.81 -5.60 21.40
CA GLY A 124 -1.54 -5.53 22.12
C GLY A 124 -1.02 -6.94 22.35
N VAL A 125 0.23 -7.19 21.95
CA VAL A 125 0.93 -8.45 22.13
C VAL A 125 2.00 -8.27 23.21
N HIS A 126 2.15 -9.27 24.09
CA HIS A 126 3.09 -9.25 25.19
C HIS A 126 4.50 -9.54 24.67
N GLU A 127 5.11 -8.55 24.05
CA GLU A 127 6.50 -8.59 23.60
C GLU A 127 7.18 -7.23 23.81
N ARG A 128 8.51 -7.21 23.92
CA ARG A 128 9.25 -5.97 24.08
C ARG A 128 10.68 -6.06 23.55
N ALA A 129 11.00 -5.21 22.59
CA ALA A 129 12.37 -4.88 22.23
C ALA A 129 12.74 -3.48 22.76
N LEU A 130 13.95 -3.35 23.28
CA LEU A 130 14.49 -2.10 23.79
C LEU A 130 15.18 -1.29 22.68
N ALA A 131 15.40 -0.01 22.94
CA ALA A 131 16.00 0.90 21.97
C ALA A 131 17.45 0.53 21.61
N ASP A 132 18.15 -0.18 22.49
CA ASP A 132 19.51 -0.70 22.26
C ASP A 132 19.53 -1.97 21.39
N GLY A 133 18.36 -2.50 21.01
CA GLY A 133 18.22 -3.70 20.19
C GLY A 133 18.17 -5.00 20.98
N SER A 134 18.24 -4.96 22.31
CA SER A 134 18.02 -6.13 23.16
C SER A 134 16.53 -6.48 23.25
N ILE A 135 16.24 -7.78 23.42
CA ILE A 135 14.88 -8.26 23.66
C ILE A 135 14.69 -8.38 25.17
N GLU A 136 13.81 -7.55 25.72
CA GLU A 136 13.39 -7.64 27.12
C GLU A 136 12.35 -8.74 27.31
N THR A 137 11.39 -8.83 26.37
CA THR A 137 10.32 -9.83 26.41
C THR A 137 10.16 -10.45 25.02
N PRO A 138 10.43 -11.77 24.87
CA PRO A 138 10.15 -12.46 23.61
C PRO A 138 8.64 -12.55 23.38
N VAL A 139 8.23 -12.70 22.12
CA VAL A 139 6.81 -12.83 21.79
C VAL A 139 6.17 -14.07 22.42
N ASP A 140 4.95 -13.91 22.96
CA ASP A 140 4.10 -15.02 23.38
C ASP A 140 3.41 -15.67 22.17
N GLU A 141 3.96 -16.79 21.70
CA GLU A 141 3.43 -17.54 20.57
C GLU A 141 2.00 -18.05 20.80
N ALA A 142 1.63 -18.40 22.04
CA ALA A 142 0.28 -18.86 22.34
C ALA A 142 -0.72 -17.72 22.21
N GLN A 143 -0.34 -16.51 22.62
CA GLN A 143 -1.13 -15.30 22.39
C GLN A 143 -1.32 -15.02 20.89
N ILE A 144 -0.24 -15.13 20.09
CA ILE A 144 -0.32 -14.92 18.63
C ILE A 144 -1.30 -15.91 17.99
N VAL A 145 -1.22 -17.19 18.32
CA VAL A 145 -2.15 -18.21 17.80
C VAL A 145 -3.60 -17.89 18.18
N ALA A 146 -3.85 -17.44 19.40
CA ALA A 146 -5.18 -17.03 19.84
C ALA A 146 -5.71 -15.81 19.08
N VAL A 147 -4.87 -14.78 18.88
CA VAL A 147 -5.21 -13.57 18.11
C VAL A 147 -5.48 -13.93 16.64
N ALA A 148 -4.62 -14.74 16.02
CA ALA A 148 -4.80 -15.22 14.65
C ALA A 148 -6.12 -15.98 14.47
N GLY A 149 -6.50 -16.82 15.45
CA GLY A 149 -7.80 -17.50 15.47
C GLY A 149 -8.98 -16.54 15.48
N ARG A 150 -8.91 -15.46 16.28
CA ARG A 150 -9.95 -14.42 16.33
C ARG A 150 -10.04 -13.63 15.03
N LEU A 151 -8.90 -13.23 14.46
CA LEU A 151 -8.83 -12.52 13.19
C LEU A 151 -9.43 -13.35 12.06
N LYS A 152 -9.08 -14.64 12.00
CA LYS A 152 -9.62 -15.59 11.03
C LYS A 152 -11.13 -15.75 11.16
N ALA A 153 -11.63 -15.92 12.40
CA ALA A 153 -13.07 -16.06 12.66
C ALA A 153 -13.86 -14.79 12.27
N ALA A 154 -13.23 -13.62 12.36
CA ALA A 154 -13.81 -12.34 11.94
C ALA A 154 -13.70 -12.06 10.43
N GLY A 155 -13.10 -12.96 9.64
CA GLY A 155 -12.90 -12.75 8.21
C GLY A 155 -11.85 -11.70 7.86
N ILE A 156 -10.96 -11.36 8.80
CA ILE A 156 -9.81 -10.49 8.55
C ILE A 156 -8.82 -11.25 7.65
N ARG A 157 -8.42 -10.63 6.54
CA ARG A 157 -7.58 -11.26 5.50
C ARG A 157 -6.19 -10.65 5.39
N SER A 158 -5.93 -9.57 6.11
CA SER A 158 -4.64 -8.89 6.16
C SER A 158 -4.30 -8.56 7.61
N VAL A 159 -3.02 -8.65 7.97
CA VAL A 159 -2.54 -8.36 9.32
C VAL A 159 -1.26 -7.55 9.22
N ALA A 160 -1.23 -6.39 9.86
CA ALA A 160 -0.03 -5.60 10.08
C ALA A 160 0.56 -5.94 11.45
N ILE A 161 1.88 -6.09 11.52
CA ILE A 161 2.64 -6.29 12.76
C ILE A 161 3.56 -5.08 12.89
N CYS A 162 3.45 -4.35 13.99
CA CYS A 162 4.14 -3.09 14.22
C CYS A 162 4.57 -3.01 15.70
N PHE A 163 5.65 -3.69 16.03
CA PHE A 163 6.21 -3.71 17.37
C PHE A 163 7.23 -2.58 17.57
N LEU A 164 7.33 -2.10 18.81
CA LEU A 164 8.28 -1.05 19.13
C LEU A 164 9.72 -1.50 18.89
N ASN A 165 10.52 -0.57 18.36
CA ASN A 165 11.94 -0.79 18.04
C ASN A 165 12.22 -1.91 17.02
N ALA A 166 11.19 -2.40 16.30
CA ALA A 166 11.36 -3.46 15.31
C ALA A 166 12.31 -3.09 14.14
N TYR A 167 12.43 -1.80 13.83
CA TYR A 167 13.40 -1.29 12.85
C TYR A 167 14.86 -1.60 13.23
N ASN A 168 15.15 -1.75 14.53
CA ASN A 168 16.47 -2.10 15.06
C ASN A 168 16.56 -3.59 15.44
N GLN A 169 15.48 -4.15 15.99
CA GLN A 169 15.40 -5.54 16.43
C GLN A 169 14.11 -6.21 15.90
N PRO A 170 14.13 -6.84 14.71
CA PRO A 170 12.94 -7.36 14.05
C PRO A 170 12.52 -8.77 14.49
N ALA A 171 13.27 -9.44 15.38
CA ALA A 171 13.08 -10.85 15.68
C ALA A 171 11.66 -11.21 16.16
N ASN A 172 11.05 -10.40 17.02
CA ASN A 172 9.69 -10.65 17.50
C ASN A 172 8.64 -10.50 16.38
N GLU A 173 8.78 -9.52 15.48
CA GLU A 173 7.86 -9.39 14.34
C GLU A 173 8.01 -10.56 13.36
N GLN A 174 9.25 -10.96 13.07
CA GLN A 174 9.52 -12.10 12.20
C GLN A 174 8.94 -13.39 12.77
N ARG A 175 9.09 -13.60 14.08
CA ARG A 175 8.52 -14.76 14.78
C ARG A 175 7.00 -14.74 14.84
N THR A 176 6.39 -13.57 14.94
CA THR A 176 4.92 -13.40 14.89
C THR A 176 4.33 -13.70 13.52
N ARG A 177 5.10 -13.41 12.46
CA ARG A 177 4.71 -13.68 11.07
C ARG A 177 4.71 -15.18 10.73
N GLU A 178 5.62 -15.94 11.33
CA GLU A 178 5.75 -17.40 11.16
C GLU A 178 4.54 -18.16 11.70
#